data_AF-A0A7Y4SQA9-F1
#
_entry.id   AF-A0A7Y4SQA9-F1
#
_cell.length_a   1.000
_cell.length_b   1.000
_cell.length_c   1.000
_cell.angle_alpha   90.00
_cell.angle_beta   90.00
_cell.angle_gamma   90.00
#
_symmetry.space_group_name_H-M   'P 1'
#
loop_
_entity.id
_entity.type
_entity.pdbx_description
1 polymer ?
#
loop_
_entity_poly.entity_id
_entity_poly.type
_entity_poly.pdbx_seq_one_letter_code
_entity_poly.pdbx_strand_id
1 'polypeptide(L)'
;MRTLFVALALVAALAPVSAQQPATPPQVTLDFEYFRTKVQPIFLHKRPNLARCYVCHSQGTPLVIQSLSPGQTMWNEEQSRKNFEVIRRVVVPGNPRGSLLLMMPLAPEAGGGLFHPGGKHWTSQNDPEWRILADWVGGAK
;
A
#
# COMPACT_ATOMS: atom_id res chain seq x y z
N MET A 1 62.17 31.33 48.70
CA MET A 1 61.90 31.67 47.27
C MET A 1 62.09 30.41 46.45
N ARG A 2 61.07 30.05 45.65
CA ARG A 2 60.95 28.96 44.64
C ARG A 2 59.95 27.86 45.00
N THR A 3 58.72 28.14 44.63
CA THR A 3 57.53 27.29 44.55
C THR A 3 57.74 26.15 43.55
N LEU A 4 57.40 24.92 43.93
CA LEU A 4 57.29 23.76 43.02
C LEU A 4 55.91 23.80 42.36
N PHE A 5 55.86 23.86 41.02
CA PHE A 5 54.64 23.68 40.24
C PHE A 5 54.44 22.19 39.94
N VAL A 6 53.37 21.60 40.50
CA VAL A 6 52.88 20.29 40.09
C VAL A 6 51.90 20.51 38.94
N ALA A 7 52.30 20.17 37.72
CA ALA A 7 51.41 20.18 36.57
C ALA A 7 50.56 18.90 36.59
N LEU A 8 49.27 19.04 36.86
CA LEU A 8 48.29 17.96 36.80
C LEU A 8 47.95 17.70 35.33
N ALA A 9 48.42 16.58 34.77
CA ALA A 9 48.06 16.15 33.41
C ALA A 9 46.66 15.50 33.43
N LEU A 10 45.67 16.17 32.85
CA LEU A 10 44.33 15.64 32.67
C LEU A 10 44.29 14.82 31.37
N VAL A 11 44.31 13.50 31.47
CA VAL A 11 44.15 12.61 30.31
C VAL A 11 42.64 12.39 30.10
N ALA A 12 42.06 13.05 29.10
CA ALA A 12 40.68 12.81 28.69
C ALA A 12 40.62 11.54 27.83
N ALA A 13 40.03 10.47 28.37
CA ALA A 13 39.77 9.25 27.62
C ALA A 13 38.57 9.46 26.67
N LEU A 14 38.83 9.51 25.37
CA LEU A 14 37.80 9.50 24.32
C LEU A 14 37.32 8.05 24.13
N ALA A 15 36.14 7.72 24.65
CA ALA A 15 35.47 6.48 24.31
C ALA A 15 34.89 6.57 22.88
N PRO A 16 35.03 5.53 22.04
CA PRO A 16 34.41 5.51 20.73
C PRO A 16 32.89 5.40 20.91
N VAL A 17 32.15 6.45 20.54
CA VAL A 17 30.71 6.37 20.36
C VAL A 17 30.47 5.51 19.12
N SER A 18 30.03 4.28 19.32
CA SER A 18 29.51 3.45 18.24
C SER A 18 28.25 4.14 17.69
N ALA A 19 28.38 4.76 16.52
CA ALA A 19 27.23 5.30 15.81
C ALA A 19 26.33 4.13 15.42
N GLN A 20 25.23 3.95 16.15
CA GLN A 20 24.22 2.97 15.81
C GLN A 20 23.49 3.50 14.58
N GLN A 21 23.82 2.97 13.40
CA GLN A 21 23.17 3.34 12.15
C GLN A 21 21.65 3.09 12.31
N PRO A 22 20.78 4.06 11.97
CA PRO A 22 19.35 3.85 12.03
C PRO A 22 19.01 2.66 11.12
N ALA A 23 18.40 1.63 11.71
CA ALA A 23 17.93 0.48 10.96
C ALA A 23 16.87 0.94 9.96
N THR A 24 17.09 0.68 8.68
CA THR A 24 16.05 0.88 7.65
C THR A 24 14.88 -0.04 8.01
N PRO A 25 13.65 0.49 8.16
CA PRO A 25 12.49 -0.35 8.42
C PRO A 25 12.32 -1.40 7.31
N PRO A 26 11.83 -2.61 7.64
CA PRO A 26 11.67 -3.67 6.66
C PRO A 26 10.77 -3.20 5.51
N GLN A 27 11.24 -3.41 4.27
CA GLN A 27 10.51 -3.00 3.07
C GLN A 27 9.33 -3.96 2.82
N VAL A 28 8.11 -3.45 2.92
CA VAL A 28 6.90 -4.23 2.59
C VAL A 28 6.89 -4.55 1.09
N THR A 29 6.77 -5.82 0.76
CA THR A 29 6.64 -6.33 -0.61
C THR A 29 5.22 -6.83 -0.82
N LEU A 30 4.57 -6.38 -1.88
CA LEU A 30 3.22 -6.81 -2.24
C LEU A 30 3.24 -8.24 -2.78
N ASP A 31 2.37 -9.10 -2.27
CA ASP A 31 2.30 -10.51 -2.67
C ASP A 31 1.36 -10.71 -3.87
N PHE A 32 1.83 -11.43 -4.89
CA PHE A 32 1.05 -11.69 -6.10
C PHE A 32 -0.09 -12.69 -5.88
N GLU A 33 0.11 -13.71 -5.06
CA GLU A 33 -0.89 -14.74 -4.81
C GLU A 33 -2.03 -14.20 -3.93
N TYR A 34 -1.69 -13.42 -2.90
CA TYR A 34 -2.69 -12.67 -2.14
C TYR A 34 -3.47 -11.71 -3.05
N PHE A 35 -2.78 -11.00 -3.94
CA PHE A 35 -3.44 -10.14 -4.90
C PHE A 35 -4.42 -10.92 -5.78
N ARG A 36 -3.96 -11.99 -6.43
CA ARG A 36 -4.75 -12.78 -7.38
C ARG A 36 -5.97 -13.44 -6.72
N THR A 37 -5.82 -13.91 -5.48
CA THR A 37 -6.84 -14.74 -4.81
C THR A 37 -7.77 -13.95 -3.88
N LYS A 38 -7.34 -12.79 -3.36
CA LYS A 38 -8.11 -12.01 -2.37
C LYS A 38 -8.46 -10.61 -2.86
N VAL A 39 -7.49 -9.90 -3.45
CA VAL A 39 -7.69 -8.50 -3.87
C VAL A 39 -8.40 -8.40 -5.21
N GLN A 40 -7.88 -9.07 -6.24
CA GLN A 40 -8.37 -8.94 -7.61
C GLN A 40 -9.86 -9.31 -7.77
N PRO A 41 -10.42 -10.34 -7.09
CA PRO A 41 -11.85 -10.63 -7.17
C PRO A 41 -12.76 -9.46 -6.74
N ILE A 42 -12.29 -8.58 -5.85
CA ILE A 42 -13.03 -7.39 -5.39
C ILE A 42 -13.38 -6.47 -6.56
N PHE A 43 -12.55 -6.43 -7.61
CA PHE A 43 -12.76 -5.58 -8.78
C PHE A 43 -13.94 -6.02 -9.65
N LEU A 44 -14.37 -7.28 -9.50
CA LEU A 44 -15.52 -7.87 -10.19
C LEU A 44 -16.75 -8.02 -9.29
N HIS A 45 -16.64 -7.71 -8.00
CA HIS A 45 -17.77 -7.80 -7.08
C HIS A 45 -18.79 -6.68 -7.37
N LYS A 46 -20.03 -7.09 -7.70
CA LYS A 46 -21.16 -6.17 -7.87
C LYS A 46 -21.76 -5.86 -6.50
N ARG A 47 -21.76 -4.57 -6.16
CA ARG A 47 -22.42 -4.05 -4.95
C ARG A 47 -23.76 -3.40 -5.34
N PRO A 48 -24.78 -3.40 -4.46
CA PRO A 48 -26.04 -2.70 -4.71
C PRO A 48 -25.79 -1.24 -5.11
N ASN A 49 -26.44 -0.79 -6.18
CA ASN A 49 -26.38 0.60 -6.68
C ASN A 49 -24.99 1.13 -7.09
N LEU A 50 -23.96 0.30 -7.12
CA LEU A 50 -22.60 0.71 -7.48
C LEU A 50 -22.10 -0.07 -8.70
N ALA A 51 -21.35 0.59 -9.57
CA ALA A 51 -20.62 -0.08 -10.64
C ALA A 51 -19.58 -1.04 -10.05
N ARG A 52 -19.15 -2.04 -10.83
CA ARG A 52 -17.94 -2.79 -10.47
C ARG A 52 -16.72 -1.94 -10.86
N CYS A 53 -15.61 -2.05 -10.13
CA CYS A 53 -14.36 -1.35 -10.49
C CYS A 53 -13.98 -1.65 -11.95
N TYR A 54 -14.13 -2.91 -12.37
CA TYR A 54 -13.87 -3.37 -13.73
C TYR A 54 -14.60 -2.58 -14.82
N VAL A 55 -15.84 -2.13 -14.60
CA VAL A 55 -16.64 -1.48 -15.66
C VAL A 55 -15.94 -0.25 -16.20
N CYS A 56 -15.41 0.63 -15.35
CA CYS A 56 -14.71 1.82 -15.81
C CYS A 56 -13.24 1.53 -16.12
N HIS A 57 -12.58 0.74 -15.27
CA HIS A 57 -11.14 0.50 -15.37
C HIS A 57 -10.72 -0.43 -16.50
N SER A 58 -11.65 -1.13 -17.17
CA SER A 58 -11.35 -1.90 -18.39
C SER A 58 -11.51 -1.11 -19.70
N GLN A 59 -12.08 0.09 -19.66
CA GLN A 59 -12.52 0.79 -20.87
C GLN A 59 -11.74 2.08 -21.16
N GLY A 60 -11.32 2.87 -20.16
CA GLY A 60 -10.70 4.16 -20.49
C GLY A 60 -10.24 5.06 -19.34
N THR A 61 -10.04 4.54 -18.14
CA THR A 61 -9.38 5.34 -17.08
C THR A 61 -7.86 5.25 -17.21
N PRO A 62 -7.07 6.20 -16.65
CA PRO A 62 -5.61 6.08 -16.60
C PRO A 62 -5.11 4.79 -15.91
N LEU A 63 -5.88 4.24 -14.97
CA LEU A 63 -5.61 2.94 -14.34
C LEU A 63 -6.32 1.81 -15.12
N VAL A 64 -5.63 1.18 -16.07
CA VAL A 64 -6.23 0.17 -16.96
C VAL A 64 -6.06 -1.25 -16.43
N ILE A 65 -7.17 -1.88 -16.04
CA ILE A 65 -7.26 -3.30 -15.70
C ILE A 65 -7.56 -4.08 -16.99
N GLN A 66 -6.94 -5.24 -17.18
CA GLN A 66 -7.14 -6.08 -18.36
C GLN A 66 -8.62 -6.46 -18.54
N SER A 67 -9.07 -6.57 -19.78
CA SER A 67 -10.37 -7.17 -20.10
C SER A 67 -10.37 -8.66 -19.76
N LEU A 68 -11.52 -9.18 -19.33
CA LEU A 68 -11.72 -10.62 -19.18
C LEU A 68 -11.68 -11.31 -20.54
N SER A 69 -11.10 -12.51 -20.60
CA SER A 69 -11.17 -13.35 -21.79
C SER A 69 -12.64 -13.72 -22.10
N PRO A 70 -13.00 -13.94 -23.38
CA PRO A 70 -14.37 -14.27 -23.75
C PRO A 70 -14.95 -15.44 -22.93
N GLY A 71 -16.14 -15.24 -22.38
CA GLY A 71 -16.85 -16.25 -21.57
C GLY A 71 -16.29 -16.48 -20.15
N GLN A 72 -15.21 -15.81 -19.76
CA GLN A 72 -14.63 -15.98 -18.43
C GLN A 72 -15.28 -15.05 -17.39
N THR A 73 -15.41 -15.57 -16.17
CA THR A 73 -15.90 -14.81 -15.01
C THR A 73 -14.76 -14.29 -14.11
N MET A 74 -13.51 -14.69 -14.40
CA MET A 74 -12.29 -14.26 -13.73
C MET A 74 -11.13 -14.14 -14.73
N TRP A 75 -10.09 -13.38 -14.36
CA TRP A 75 -8.88 -13.28 -15.15
C TRP A 75 -8.05 -14.56 -15.07
N ASN A 76 -7.42 -14.93 -16.18
CA ASN A 76 -6.39 -15.96 -16.17
C ASN A 76 -5.10 -15.44 -15.51
N GLU A 77 -4.08 -16.30 -15.38
CA GLU A 77 -2.82 -15.92 -14.73
C GLU A 77 -2.10 -14.77 -15.44
N GLU A 78 -2.01 -14.81 -16.77
CA GLU A 78 -1.33 -13.77 -17.55
C GLU A 78 -1.99 -12.40 -17.36
N GLN A 79 -3.31 -12.35 -17.47
CA GLN A 79 -4.10 -11.15 -17.19
C GLN A 79 -3.92 -10.69 -15.74
N SER A 80 -3.85 -11.63 -14.80
CA SER A 80 -3.65 -11.32 -13.39
C SER A 80 -2.29 -10.68 -13.11
N ARG A 81 -1.22 -11.15 -13.76
CA ARG A 81 0.12 -10.55 -13.64
C ARG A 81 0.13 -9.12 -14.18
N LYS A 82 -0.52 -8.87 -15.33
CA LYS A 82 -0.67 -7.52 -15.88
C LYS A 82 -1.48 -6.62 -14.94
N ASN A 83 -2.56 -7.13 -14.37
CA ASN A 83 -3.37 -6.39 -13.38
C ASN A 83 -2.54 -6.05 -12.13
N PHE A 84 -1.75 -6.99 -11.61
CA PHE A 84 -0.87 -6.76 -10.46
C PHE A 84 0.11 -5.60 -10.72
N GLU A 85 0.76 -5.60 -11.88
CA GLU A 85 1.72 -4.56 -12.27
C GLU A 85 1.09 -3.17 -12.45
N VAL A 86 -0.18 -3.10 -12.83
CA VAL A 86 -0.91 -1.83 -12.89
C VAL A 86 -1.35 -1.39 -11.50
N ILE A 87 -1.94 -2.28 -10.70
CA ILE A 87 -2.50 -1.94 -9.40
C ILE A 87 -1.43 -1.54 -8.39
N ARG A 88 -0.25 -2.18 -8.42
CA ARG A 88 0.87 -1.80 -7.53
C ARG A 88 1.36 -0.35 -7.72
N ARG A 89 1.06 0.30 -8.85
CA ARG A 89 1.46 1.70 -9.11
C ARG A 89 0.65 2.73 -8.33
N VAL A 90 -0.52 2.34 -7.84
CA VAL A 90 -1.43 3.19 -7.05
C VAL A 90 -1.46 2.77 -5.58
N VAL A 91 -0.47 2.00 -5.17
CA VAL A 91 -0.29 1.49 -3.81
C VAL A 91 1.05 1.97 -3.28
N VAL A 92 1.06 2.39 -2.01
CA VAL A 92 2.27 2.65 -1.23
C VAL A 92 2.42 1.47 -0.26
N PRO A 93 3.32 0.51 -0.51
CA PRO A 93 3.51 -0.65 0.37
C PRO A 93 3.78 -0.23 1.81
N GLY A 94 3.09 -0.86 2.76
CA GLY A 94 3.10 -0.53 4.18
C GLY A 94 2.22 0.66 4.57
N ASN A 95 1.60 1.36 3.62
CA ASN A 95 0.76 2.53 3.89
C ASN A 95 -0.59 2.48 3.16
N PRO A 96 -1.59 1.76 3.70
CA PRO A 96 -2.94 1.70 3.13
C PRO A 96 -3.59 3.09 2.96
N ARG A 97 -3.37 4.01 3.91
CA ARG A 97 -3.95 5.36 3.85
C ARG A 97 -3.23 6.30 2.88
N GLY A 98 -2.01 5.97 2.46
CA GLY A 98 -1.29 6.64 1.39
C GLY A 98 -1.58 6.06 0.00
N SER A 99 -2.39 5.00 -0.08
CA SER A 99 -2.62 4.26 -1.33
C SER A 99 -3.92 4.70 -2.01
N LEU A 100 -3.83 5.23 -3.23
CA LEU A 100 -5.00 5.68 -3.99
C LEU A 100 -6.02 4.56 -4.23
N LEU A 101 -5.55 3.31 -4.36
CA LEU A 101 -6.41 2.11 -4.47
C LEU A 101 -7.47 2.04 -3.36
N LEU A 102 -7.11 2.44 -2.12
CA LEU A 102 -8.00 2.40 -0.96
C LEU A 102 -8.71 3.74 -0.76
N MET A 103 -8.03 4.86 -1.01
CA MET A 103 -8.52 6.18 -0.61
C MET A 103 -9.52 6.79 -1.58
N MET A 104 -9.33 6.64 -2.89
CA MET A 104 -10.25 7.18 -3.90
C MET A 104 -11.67 6.60 -3.78
N PRO A 105 -11.86 5.27 -3.67
CA PRO A 105 -13.19 4.66 -3.53
C PRO A 105 -13.77 4.70 -2.10
N LEU A 106 -13.02 5.13 -1.08
CA LEU A 106 -13.51 5.28 0.29
C LEU A 106 -14.34 6.57 0.43
N ALA A 107 -15.41 6.53 1.22
CA ALA A 107 -16.24 7.68 1.52
C ALA A 107 -15.43 8.81 2.22
N PRO A 108 -15.70 10.09 1.90
CA PRO A 108 -14.99 11.21 2.52
C PRO A 108 -15.08 11.22 4.06
N GLU A 109 -16.22 10.81 4.62
CA GLU A 109 -16.48 10.75 6.06
C GLU A 109 -15.58 9.71 6.77
N ALA A 110 -15.09 8.71 6.04
CA ALA A 110 -14.11 7.73 6.51
C ALA A 110 -12.65 8.13 6.19
N GLY A 111 -12.44 9.36 5.72
CA GLY A 111 -11.14 9.91 5.35
C GLY A 111 -10.73 9.64 3.90
N GLY A 112 -11.64 9.16 3.05
CA GLY A 112 -11.38 8.94 1.63
C GLY A 112 -11.29 10.22 0.80
N GLY A 113 -10.97 10.08 -0.49
CA GLY A 113 -10.88 11.21 -1.42
C GLY A 113 -12.23 11.86 -1.68
N LEU A 114 -12.25 13.08 -2.23
CA LEU A 114 -13.51 13.79 -2.49
C LEU A 114 -14.25 13.28 -3.74
N PHE A 115 -13.53 12.74 -4.72
CA PHE A 115 -14.09 12.38 -6.02
C PHE A 115 -13.62 11.02 -6.51
N HIS A 116 -14.55 10.20 -6.99
CA HIS A 116 -14.28 8.98 -7.73
C HIS A 116 -15.47 8.69 -8.66
N PRO A 117 -15.31 8.73 -9.99
CA PRO A 117 -16.44 8.61 -10.93
C PRO A 117 -17.28 7.32 -10.75
N GLY A 118 -16.63 6.22 -10.35
CA GLY A 118 -17.31 4.94 -10.10
C GLY A 118 -18.12 4.88 -8.81
N GLY A 119 -18.11 5.95 -8.01
CA GLY A 119 -18.77 6.05 -6.71
C GLY A 119 -17.89 5.65 -5.53
N LYS A 120 -18.49 5.66 -4.33
CA LYS A 120 -17.83 5.26 -3.08
C LYS A 120 -18.20 3.83 -2.74
N HIS A 121 -17.21 2.94 -2.73
CA HIS A 121 -17.41 1.50 -2.53
C HIS A 121 -17.40 1.10 -1.06
N TRP A 122 -16.77 1.91 -0.21
CA TRP A 122 -16.64 1.67 1.22
C TRP A 122 -17.01 2.92 1.99
N THR A 123 -17.75 2.74 3.08
CA THR A 123 -18.14 3.81 4.01
C THR A 123 -17.30 3.78 5.28
N SER A 124 -16.46 2.77 5.45
CA SER A 124 -15.57 2.62 6.60
C SER A 124 -14.28 1.87 6.25
N GLN A 125 -13.20 2.16 6.98
CA GLN A 125 -11.96 1.36 6.93
C GLN A 125 -12.13 -0.02 7.59
N ASN A 126 -13.25 -0.24 8.27
CA ASN A 126 -13.60 -1.55 8.84
C ASN A 126 -14.36 -2.44 7.84
N ASP A 127 -14.75 -1.91 6.67
CA ASP A 127 -15.44 -2.68 5.65
C ASP A 127 -14.59 -3.90 5.25
N PRO A 128 -15.17 -5.12 5.16
CA PRO A 128 -14.39 -6.34 4.98
C PRO A 128 -13.44 -6.30 3.78
N GLU A 129 -13.90 -5.78 2.65
CA GLU A 129 -13.09 -5.65 1.45
C GLU A 129 -12.00 -4.58 1.58
N TRP A 130 -12.28 -3.48 2.28
CA TRP A 130 -11.27 -2.46 2.55
C TRP A 130 -10.13 -3.05 3.37
N ARG A 131 -10.45 -3.87 4.39
CA ARG A 131 -9.45 -4.57 5.21
C ARG A 131 -8.64 -5.58 4.40
N ILE A 132 -9.26 -6.35 3.50
CA ILE A 132 -8.51 -7.25 2.60
C ILE A 132 -7.46 -6.48 1.78
N LEU A 133 -7.82 -5.32 1.25
CA LEU A 133 -6.88 -4.46 0.53
C LEU A 133 -5.79 -3.92 1.46
N ALA A 134 -6.17 -3.45 2.65
CA ALA A 134 -5.24 -2.89 3.62
C ALA A 134 -4.23 -3.93 4.11
N ASP A 135 -4.66 -5.17 4.35
CA ASP A 135 -3.81 -6.29 4.74
C ASP A 135 -2.79 -6.59 3.64
N TRP A 136 -3.23 -6.63 2.37
CA TRP A 136 -2.33 -6.81 1.23
C TRP A 136 -1.30 -5.69 1.13
N VAL A 137 -1.74 -4.43 1.23
CA VAL A 137 -0.85 -3.27 1.23
C VAL A 137 0.09 -3.32 2.44
N GLY A 138 -0.36 -3.86 3.57
CA GLY A 138 0.43 -4.09 4.79
C GLY A 138 1.41 -5.25 4.70
N GLY A 139 1.41 -6.04 3.62
CA GLY A 139 2.35 -7.14 3.40
C GLY A 139 1.82 -8.54 3.70
N ALA A 140 0.50 -8.70 3.82
CA ALA A 140 -0.11 -10.02 3.87
C ALA A 140 0.20 -10.84 2.60
N LYS A 141 0.29 -12.16 2.77
CA LYS A 141 0.62 -13.15 1.75
C LYS A 141 -0.46 -14.22 1.67
#